data_AF-A0A942R047-F1
#
_entry.id   AF-A0A942R047-F1
#
_cell.length_a   1.000
_cell.length_b   1.000
_cell.length_c   1.000
_cell.angle_alpha   90.00
_cell.angle_beta   90.00
_cell.angle_gamma   90.00
#
_symmetry.space_group_name_H-M   'P 1'
#
loop_
_entity.id
_entity.type
_entity.pdbx_description
1 polymer ?
#
loop_
_entity_poly.entity_id
_entity_poly.type
_entity_poly.pdbx_seq_one_letter_code
_entity_poly.pdbx_strand_id
1 'polypeptide(L)' 'MATPKSILNESRDIERAVALIQLGARLQVLEYETSLSYERLLRLYKEVAG' A
#
# COMPACT_ATOMS: atom_id res chain seq x y z
N MET A 1 2.51 -21.53 -15.17
CA MET A 1 1.54 -21.78 -14.09
C MET A 1 1.33 -20.47 -13.35
N ALA A 2 0.20 -19.80 -13.55
CA ALA A 2 -0.08 -18.54 -12.86
C ALA A 2 -0.52 -18.86 -11.43
N THR A 3 0.38 -18.69 -10.46
CA THR A 3 0.01 -18.64 -9.04
C THR A 3 -1.04 -17.54 -8.89
N PRO A 4 -2.23 -17.81 -8.32
CA PRO A 4 -3.19 -16.75 -8.07
C PRO A 4 -2.47 -15.70 -7.23
N LYS A 5 -2.34 -14.48 -7.76
CA LYS A 5 -1.78 -13.35 -7.03
C LYS A 5 -2.54 -13.30 -5.70
N SER A 6 -1.86 -13.70 -4.64
CA SER A 6 -2.53 -14.06 -3.39
C SER A 6 -3.15 -12.78 -2.86
N ILE A 7 -4.49 -12.69 -2.83
CA ILE A 7 -5.22 -11.54 -2.26
C ILE A 7 -4.72 -11.26 -0.84
N LEU A 8 -4.28 -12.30 -0.12
CA LEU A 8 -3.59 -12.21 1.16
C LEU A 8 -2.34 -11.31 1.15
N ASN A 9 -1.51 -11.36 0.09
CA ASN A 9 -0.34 -10.49 -0.02
C ASN A 9 -0.75 -9.05 -0.31
N GLU A 10 -1.78 -8.87 -1.13
CA GLU A 10 -2.34 -7.56 -1.45
C GLU A 10 -2.95 -6.89 -0.21
N SER A 11 -3.70 -7.64 0.61
CA SER A 11 -4.23 -7.16 1.89
C SER A 11 -3.12 -6.78 2.87
N ARG A 12 -2.04 -7.57 2.95
CA ARG A 12 -0.87 -7.24 3.79
C ARG A 12 -0.16 -5.97 3.34
N ASP A 13 -0.01 -5.79 2.02
CA ASP A 13 0.59 -4.59 1.47
C ASP A 13 -0.26 -3.35 1.74
N ILE A 14 -1.60 -3.48 1.67
CA ILE A 14 -2.54 -2.40 2.04
C ILE A 14 -2.40 -2.05 3.53
N GLU A 15 -2.46 -3.03 4.42
CA GLU A 15 -2.30 -2.78 5.86
C GLU A 15 -0.96 -2.13 6.19
N ARG A 16 0.12 -2.59 5.55
CA ARG A 16 1.45 -1.99 5.70
C ARG A 16 1.48 -0.55 5.18
N ALA A 17 0.86 -0.29 4.04
CA ALA A 17 0.73 1.07 3.52
C ALA A 17 -0.04 1.99 4.48
N VAL A 18 -1.18 1.54 5.01
CA VAL A 18 -1.97 2.31 5.99
C VAL A 18 -1.13 2.66 7.22
N ALA A 19 -0.44 1.67 7.79
CA ALA A 19 0.40 1.89 8.96
C ALA A 19 1.52 2.91 8.68
N LEU A 20 2.18 2.80 7.52
CA LEU A 20 3.21 3.75 7.09
C LEU A 20 2.65 5.16 6.92
N ILE A 21 1.47 5.32 6.33
CA ILE A 21 0.81 6.63 6.16
C ILE A 21 0.49 7.25 7.52
N GLN A 22 -0.06 6.46 8.45
CA GLN A 22 -0.37 6.92 9.81
C GLN A 22 0.88 7.33 10.60
N LEU A 23 2.02 6.71 10.31
CA LEU A 23 3.33 7.08 10.85
C LEU A 23 3.95 8.32 10.18
N GLY A 24 3.29 8.91 9.18
CA GLY A 24 3.80 10.06 8.43
C GLY A 24 4.85 9.69 7.38
N ALA A 25 4.89 8.44 6.94
CA ALA A 25 5.79 8.01 5.86
C ALA A 25 5.45 8.71 4.54
N ARG A 26 6.49 9.04 3.77
CA ARG A 26 6.34 9.65 2.45
C ARG A 26 5.94 8.60 1.42
N LEU A 27 5.24 9.03 0.36
CA LEU A 27 4.77 8.18 -0.73
C LEU A 27 5.89 7.29 -1.34
N GLN A 28 7.12 7.79 -1.43
CA GLN A 28 8.27 7.01 -1.93
C GLN A 28 8.60 5.78 -1.06
N VAL A 29 8.38 5.86 0.25
CA VAL A 29 8.57 4.72 1.17
C VAL A 29 7.48 3.68 0.94
N LEU A 30 6.25 4.14 0.72
CA LEU A 30 5.11 3.29 0.40
C LEU A 30 5.30 2.53 -0.91
N GLU A 31 5.83 3.18 -1.95
CA GLU A 31 6.17 2.54 -3.23
C GLU A 31 7.30 1.51 -3.13
N TYR A 32 8.23 1.69 -2.18
CA TYR A 32 9.33 0.75 -1.98
C TYR A 32 8.93 -0.45 -1.11
N GLU A 33 8.10 -0.23 -0.08
CA GLU A 33 7.70 -1.24 0.92
C GLU A 33 6.48 -2.08 0.52
N THR A 34 5.76 -1.66 -0.53
CA THR A 34 4.55 -2.33 -1.00
C THR A 34 4.59 -2.58 -2.50
N SER A 35 3.93 -3.65 -2.97
CA SER A 35 3.78 -3.91 -4.41
C SER A 35 2.52 -3.25 -5.00
N LEU A 36 1.99 -2.20 -4.34
CA LEU A 36 0.78 -1.52 -4.75
C LEU A 36 1.06 -0.53 -5.89
N SER A 37 0.12 -0.43 -6.84
CA SER A 37 0.16 0.57 -7.89
C SER A 37 0.08 1.98 -7.31
N TYR A 38 0.75 2.94 -7.96
CA TYR A 38 0.74 4.36 -7.59
C TYR A 38 -0.68 4.92 -7.35
N GLU A 39 -1.65 4.61 -8.21
CA GLU A 39 -3.05 5.05 -8.03
C GLU A 39 -3.67 4.55 -6.72
N ARG A 40 -3.39 3.31 -6.33
CA ARG A 40 -3.90 2.73 -5.09
C ARG A 40 -3.26 3.39 -3.88
N LEU A 41 -1.94 3.59 -3.90
CA LEU A 41 -1.23 4.32 -2.86
C LEU A 41 -1.74 5.75 -2.72
N LEU A 42 -1.99 6.44 -3.83
CA LEU A 42 -2.54 7.80 -3.82
C LEU A 42 -3.95 7.86 -3.22
N ARG A 43 -4.83 6.90 -3.56
CA ARG A 43 -6.17 6.80 -2.94
C ARG A 43 -6.07 6.51 -1.44
N LEU A 44 -5.27 5.52 -1.06
CA LEU A 44 -5.03 5.17 0.34
C LEU A 44 -4.48 6.34 1.15
N TYR A 45 -3.50 7.06 0.59
CA TYR A 45 -2.92 8.23 1.23
C TYR A 45 -3.98 9.31 1.47
N LYS A 46 -4.85 9.57 0.50
CA LYS A 46 -5.96 10.54 0.64
C LYS A 46 -7.04 10.09 1.62
N GLU A 47 -7.32 8.79 1.70
CA GLU A 47 -8.32 8.24 2.62
C GLU A 47 -7.82 8.18 4.07
N VAL A 48 -6.52 8.00 4.29
CA VAL A 48 -5.92 7.84 5.62
C VAL A 48 -5.37 9.15 6.19
N ALA A 49 -4.78 10.00 5.34
CA ALA A 49 -4.21 11.29 5.77
C ALA A 49 -5.16 12.49 5.55
N GLY A 50 -6.26 12.30 4.81
CA GLY A 50 -7.36 13.27 4.71
C GLY A 50 -8.28 13.19 5.91
#